data_AF-A0A1B9IU19-F1
#
_entry.id   AF-A0A1B9IU19-F1
#
_cell.length_a   1.000
_cell.length_b   1.000
_cell.length_c   1.000
_cell.angle_alpha   90.00
_cell.angle_beta   90.00
_cell.angle_gamma   90.00
#
_symmetry.space_group_name_H-M   'P 1'
#
loop_
_entity.id
_entity.type
_entity.pdbx_description
1 polymer ?
#
loop_
_entity_poly.entity_id
_entity_poly.type
_entity_poly.pdbx_seq_one_letter_code
_entity_poly.pdbx_strand_id
1 'polypeptide(L)'
;MATTSSSSKGQMETNPRGIPKAPFVADVDEYVGGKDAEIQSTMKKFEETTAKYRYMEISLQQRRKALLGKIPDMEQTLQVVKFLQNKEDKPLKTLFELNDTLFAEAEVTETGEVGLWLGANIMLMYPLQEAIELLTNKLSTAKKSHEETVEDLEFLREQITVMEVNFARVHNWDVKRRREKGLIGQQSGLLPSQRKQDNDDDDSDDDDRD
;
A
#
# COMPACT_ATOMS: atom_id res chain seq x y z
N MET A 1 -9.88 -40.10 1.73
CA MET A 1 -8.60 -40.16 2.48
C MET A 1 -8.26 -38.74 2.90
N ALA A 2 -8.15 -38.52 4.20
CA ALA A 2 -7.95 -37.21 4.80
C ALA A 2 -6.53 -36.69 4.52
N THR A 3 -6.39 -35.47 4.01
CA THR A 3 -5.12 -34.75 3.98
C THR A 3 -5.00 -33.94 5.27
N THR A 4 -4.14 -34.43 6.14
CA THR A 4 -3.78 -33.88 7.44
C THR A 4 -3.06 -32.54 7.31
N SER A 5 -3.57 -31.54 8.04
CA SER A 5 -2.91 -30.28 8.36
C SER A 5 -1.64 -30.53 9.18
N SER A 6 -0.49 -30.11 8.65
CA SER A 6 0.77 -30.07 9.40
C SER A 6 1.09 -28.63 9.77
N SER A 7 0.95 -28.32 11.06
CA SER A 7 1.31 -27.06 11.69
C SER A 7 2.83 -26.80 11.61
N SER A 8 3.26 -25.82 10.82
CA SER A 8 4.64 -25.29 10.85
C SER A 8 4.70 -24.00 11.67
N LYS A 9 5.11 -24.12 12.94
CA LYS A 9 5.58 -22.96 13.72
C LYS A 9 6.88 -22.44 13.11
N GLY A 10 6.87 -21.21 12.58
CA GLY A 10 8.04 -20.32 12.70
C GLY A 10 8.84 -19.90 11.46
N GLN A 11 8.38 -20.08 10.22
CA GLN A 11 8.95 -19.32 9.10
C GLN A 11 8.02 -18.14 8.76
N MET A 12 8.49 -16.92 9.00
CA MET A 12 7.84 -15.73 8.46
C MET A 12 8.01 -15.76 6.95
N GLU A 13 6.95 -16.13 6.23
CA GLU A 13 6.92 -15.99 4.78
C GLU A 13 7.15 -14.52 4.43
N THR A 14 8.02 -14.24 3.47
CA THR A 14 8.31 -12.88 3.00
C THR A 14 8.03 -12.77 1.51
N ASN A 15 7.73 -11.56 1.04
CA ASN A 15 7.73 -11.30 -0.39
C ASN A 15 9.18 -11.31 -0.95
N PRO A 16 9.38 -11.27 -2.27
CA PRO A 16 10.71 -11.28 -2.88
C PRO A 16 11.64 -10.15 -2.40
N ARG A 17 11.10 -9.07 -1.83
CA ARG A 17 11.83 -7.89 -1.32
C ARG A 17 12.01 -7.89 0.21
N GLY A 18 11.61 -8.97 0.88
CA GLY A 18 11.83 -9.17 2.31
C GLY A 18 10.75 -8.59 3.22
N ILE A 19 9.62 -8.13 2.68
CA ILE A 19 8.48 -7.65 3.47
C ILE A 19 7.80 -8.87 4.12
N PRO A 20 7.66 -8.91 5.47
CA PRO A 20 7.03 -10.04 6.15
C PRO A 20 5.54 -10.17 5.84
N LYS A 21 5.06 -11.39 5.62
CA LYS A 21 3.65 -11.71 5.47
C LYS A 21 2.94 -11.72 6.82
N ALA A 22 1.75 -11.15 6.87
CA ALA A 22 0.91 -11.12 8.03
C ALA A 22 0.37 -12.54 8.33
N PRO A 23 0.48 -13.04 9.57
CA PRO A 23 -0.08 -14.34 9.92
C PRO A 23 -1.61 -14.24 9.98
N PHE A 24 -2.33 -15.12 9.30
CA PHE A 24 -3.79 -15.17 9.41
C PHE A 24 -4.22 -16.02 10.61
N VAL A 25 -5.04 -15.46 11.49
CA VAL A 25 -5.56 -16.17 12.67
C VAL A 25 -6.91 -16.80 12.34
N ALA A 26 -6.89 -18.10 12.01
CA ALA A 26 -8.10 -18.86 11.72
C ALA A 26 -8.89 -19.21 13.00
N ASP A 27 -8.21 -19.71 14.03
CA ASP A 27 -8.79 -19.97 15.35
C ASP A 27 -8.24 -18.96 16.37
N VAL A 28 -9.14 -18.09 16.85
CA VAL A 28 -8.78 -17.03 17.81
C VAL A 28 -8.59 -17.60 19.21
N ASP A 29 -9.33 -18.65 19.58
CA ASP A 29 -9.27 -19.23 20.94
C ASP A 29 -7.92 -19.94 21.14
N GLU A 30 -7.47 -20.70 20.13
CA GLU A 30 -6.14 -21.33 20.13
C GLU A 30 -5.01 -20.29 20.10
N TYR A 31 -5.14 -19.25 19.26
CA TYR A 31 -4.10 -18.25 19.07
C TYR A 31 -3.87 -17.37 20.30
N VAL A 32 -4.95 -17.00 20.99
CA VAL A 32 -4.88 -16.15 22.17
C VAL A 32 -4.47 -16.97 23.40
N GLY A 33 -4.67 -18.29 23.42
CA GLY A 33 -4.27 -19.18 24.52
C GLY A 33 -5.41 -19.53 25.47
N GLY A 34 -6.65 -19.52 24.98
CA GLY A 34 -7.84 -19.93 25.73
C GLY A 34 -8.48 -18.85 26.59
N LYS A 35 -9.50 -19.25 27.37
CA LYS A 35 -10.44 -18.37 28.09
C LYS A 35 -9.82 -17.42 29.12
N ASP A 36 -8.60 -17.69 29.59
CA ASP A 36 -7.93 -16.88 30.62
C ASP A 36 -6.72 -16.09 30.11
N ALA A 37 -6.49 -16.12 28.81
CA ALA A 37 -5.35 -15.43 28.23
C ALA A 37 -5.49 -13.90 28.19
N GLU A 38 -4.32 -13.24 28.23
CA GLU A 38 -4.15 -11.80 28.21
C GLU A 38 -4.19 -11.25 26.77
N ILE A 39 -5.39 -10.86 26.34
CA ILE A 39 -5.67 -10.34 24.98
C ILE A 39 -4.94 -9.04 24.68
N GLN A 40 -4.76 -8.18 25.69
CA GLN A 40 -4.13 -6.87 25.54
C GLN A 40 -2.72 -6.98 24.93
N SER A 41 -1.95 -7.98 25.35
CA SER A 41 -0.62 -8.25 24.80
C SER A 41 -0.64 -8.61 23.31
N THR A 42 -1.64 -9.38 22.88
CA THR A 42 -1.81 -9.82 21.49
C THR A 42 -2.31 -8.67 20.62
N MET A 43 -3.27 -7.90 21.13
CA MET A 43 -3.81 -6.73 20.46
C MET A 43 -2.73 -5.68 20.20
N LYS A 44 -1.89 -5.42 21.21
CA LYS A 44 -0.75 -4.52 21.10
C LYS A 44 0.25 -4.97 20.03
N LYS A 45 0.54 -6.28 19.95
CA LYS A 45 1.40 -6.82 18.87
C LYS A 45 0.81 -6.58 17.48
N PHE A 46 -0.50 -6.71 17.32
CA PHE A 46 -1.18 -6.42 16.06
C PHE A 46 -1.13 -4.94 15.69
N GLU A 47 -1.34 -4.05 16.66
CA GLU A 47 -1.19 -2.61 16.46
C GLU A 47 0.25 -2.24 16.05
N GLU A 48 1.25 -2.75 16.77
CA GLU A 48 2.67 -2.52 16.46
C GLU A 48 3.04 -3.04 15.07
N THR A 49 2.52 -4.20 14.68
CA THR A 49 2.79 -4.80 13.37
C THR A 49 2.09 -4.03 12.24
N THR A 50 0.85 -3.60 12.47
CA THR A 50 0.10 -2.75 11.54
C THR A 50 0.79 -1.41 11.34
N ALA A 51 1.30 -0.80 12.42
CA ALA A 51 2.08 0.44 12.34
C ALA A 51 3.35 0.28 11.50
N LYS A 52 4.04 -0.87 11.59
CA LYS A 52 5.21 -1.18 10.73
C LYS A 52 4.80 -1.28 9.26
N TYR A 53 3.70 -1.97 8.94
CA TYR A 53 3.22 -2.04 7.56
C TYR A 53 2.86 -0.66 6.99
N ARG A 54 2.15 0.16 7.78
CA ARG A 54 1.80 1.54 7.39
C ARG A 54 3.03 2.41 7.16
N TYR A 55 4.05 2.29 8.01
CA TYR A 55 5.31 3.00 7.82
C TYR A 55 6.00 2.63 6.51
N MET A 56 6.09 1.32 6.21
CA MET A 56 6.63 0.83 4.94
C MET A 56 5.80 1.30 3.74
N GLU A 57 4.46 1.31 3.85
CA GLU A 57 3.55 1.79 2.81
C GLU A 57 3.83 3.26 2.47
N ILE A 58 3.95 4.13 3.49
CA ILE A 58 4.26 5.55 3.31
C ILE A 58 5.62 5.74 2.63
N SER A 59 6.64 4.99 3.05
CA SER A 59 7.98 5.06 2.46
C SER A 59 7.97 4.67 0.97
N LEU A 60 7.29 3.57 0.62
CA LEU A 60 7.18 3.13 -0.77
C LEU A 60 6.29 4.06 -1.61
N GLN A 61 5.25 4.66 -1.04
CA GLN A 61 4.45 5.68 -1.74
C GLN A 61 5.28 6.92 -2.10
N GLN A 62 6.15 7.38 -1.19
CA GLN A 62 7.06 8.49 -1.46
C GLN A 62 8.06 8.13 -2.56
N ARG A 63 8.64 6.92 -2.51
CA ARG A 63 9.54 6.40 -3.56
C ARG A 63 8.83 6.32 -4.92
N ARG A 64 7.62 5.78 -4.98
CA ARG A 64 6.79 5.73 -6.19
C ARG A 64 6.57 7.12 -6.77
N LYS A 65 6.20 8.10 -5.94
CA LYS A 65 5.99 9.49 -6.37
C LYS A 65 7.27 10.09 -6.96
N ALA A 66 8.41 9.86 -6.32
CA ALA A 66 9.70 10.34 -6.82
C ALA A 66 10.08 9.70 -8.17
N LEU A 67 9.81 8.41 -8.36
CA LEU A 67 10.05 7.71 -9.63
C LEU A 67 9.13 8.21 -10.74
N LEU A 68 7.83 8.40 -10.46
CA LEU A 68 6.87 8.95 -11.41
C LEU A 68 7.21 10.35 -11.89
N GLY A 69 7.84 11.18 -11.04
CA GLY A 69 8.35 12.49 -11.45
C GLY A 69 9.59 12.41 -12.33
N LYS A 70 10.53 11.50 -12.03
CA LYS A 70 11.83 11.43 -12.71
C LYS A 70 11.81 10.67 -14.04
N ILE A 71 10.94 9.67 -14.18
CA ILE A 71 10.89 8.83 -15.40
C ILE A 71 10.65 9.69 -16.66
N PRO A 72 9.67 10.62 -16.69
CA PRO A 72 9.45 11.49 -17.84
C PRO A 72 10.68 12.34 -18.19
N ASP A 73 11.35 12.93 -17.19
CA ASP A 73 12.55 13.73 -17.41
C ASP A 73 13.68 12.90 -18.05
N MET A 74 13.84 11.64 -17.61
CA MET A 74 14.82 10.71 -18.17
C MET A 74 14.46 10.27 -19.59
N GLU A 75 13.17 10.08 -19.90
CA GLU A 75 12.68 9.78 -21.25
C GLU A 75 12.93 10.96 -22.20
N GLN A 76 12.61 12.18 -21.76
CA GLN A 76 12.85 13.40 -22.52
C GLN A 76 14.34 13.61 -22.78
N THR A 77 15.18 13.43 -21.76
CA THR A 77 16.64 13.54 -21.90
C THR A 77 17.15 12.52 -22.92
N LEU A 78 16.73 11.26 -22.83
CA LEU A 78 17.12 10.22 -23.79
C LEU A 78 16.64 10.55 -25.22
N GLN A 79 15.44 11.11 -25.36
CA GLN A 79 14.89 11.53 -26.65
C GLN A 79 15.73 12.65 -27.27
N VAL A 80 16.16 13.63 -26.48
CA VAL A 80 17.03 14.72 -26.96
C VAL A 80 18.38 14.18 -27.43
N VAL A 81 19.02 13.30 -26.66
CA VAL A 81 20.33 12.73 -27.07
C VAL A 81 20.20 11.88 -28.33
N LYS A 82 19.11 11.10 -28.47
CA LYS A 82 18.81 10.36 -29.71
C LYS A 82 18.51 11.28 -30.89
N PHE A 83 17.84 12.41 -30.65
CA PHE A 83 17.57 13.40 -31.68
C PHE A 83 18.87 14.02 -32.19
N LEU A 84 19.81 14.34 -31.29
CA LEU A 84 21.13 14.82 -31.66
C LEU A 84 21.85 13.76 -32.52
N GLN A 85 21.99 12.52 -32.05
CA GLN A 85 22.69 11.46 -32.78
C GLN A 85 22.19 11.21 -34.22
N ASN A 86 20.89 11.34 -34.46
CA ASN A 86 20.30 11.07 -35.78
C ASN A 86 20.26 12.31 -36.69
N LYS A 87 20.74 13.45 -36.20
CA LYS A 87 20.70 14.68 -36.97
C LYS A 87 21.78 14.67 -38.04
N GLU A 88 21.43 15.14 -39.23
CA GLU A 88 22.43 15.49 -40.24
C GLU A 88 23.24 16.70 -39.77
N ASP A 89 24.41 16.92 -40.39
CA ASP A 89 25.43 17.96 -40.15
C ASP A 89 24.94 19.44 -40.30
N LYS A 90 23.63 19.65 -40.25
CA LYS A 90 22.98 20.95 -40.28
C LYS A 90 22.93 21.54 -38.87
N PRO A 91 23.29 22.82 -38.69
CA PRO A 91 23.16 23.49 -37.40
C PRO A 91 21.73 23.47 -36.85
N LEU A 92 21.57 23.33 -35.54
CA LEU A 92 20.27 23.39 -34.84
C LEU A 92 20.05 24.81 -34.36
N LYS A 93 19.08 25.52 -34.94
CA LYS A 93 18.57 26.74 -34.33
C LYS A 93 17.63 26.37 -33.19
N THR A 94 17.96 26.79 -31.99
CA THR A 94 17.16 26.56 -30.78
C THR A 94 17.18 27.79 -29.89
N LEU A 95 16.22 27.87 -28.98
CA LEU A 95 16.26 28.82 -27.88
C LEU A 95 17.01 28.16 -26.72
N PHE A 96 18.16 28.72 -26.36
CA PHE A 96 18.95 28.30 -25.21
C PHE A 96 18.47 29.04 -23.96
N GLU A 97 18.15 28.28 -22.92
CA GLU A 97 17.72 28.82 -21.63
C GLU A 97 18.91 29.38 -20.85
N LEU A 98 18.91 30.70 -20.61
CA LEU A 98 19.90 31.37 -19.75
C LEU A 98 19.41 31.48 -18.31
N ASN A 99 18.09 31.56 -18.13
CA ASN A 99 17.36 31.57 -16.86
C ASN A 99 15.91 31.14 -17.13
N ASP A 100 15.13 30.83 -16.09
CA ASP A 100 13.76 30.28 -16.17
C ASP A 100 12.81 31.08 -17.09
N THR A 101 13.08 32.37 -17.30
CA THR A 101 12.28 33.28 -18.15
C THR A 101 13.10 34.01 -19.22
N LEU A 102 14.38 33.66 -19.38
CA LEU A 102 15.30 34.32 -20.31
C LEU A 102 15.90 33.30 -21.26
N PHE A 103 15.59 33.46 -22.55
CA PHE A 103 16.08 32.60 -23.62
C PHE A 103 16.86 33.42 -24.64
N ALA A 104 17.89 32.82 -25.22
CA ALA A 104 18.66 33.39 -26.32
C ALA A 104 18.61 32.48 -27.54
N GLU A 105 18.53 33.05 -28.75
CA GLU A 105 18.66 32.28 -29.97
C GLU A 105 20.11 31.75 -30.09
N ALA A 106 20.23 30.45 -30.27
CA ALA A 106 21.51 29.76 -30.37
C ALA A 106 21.50 28.81 -31.58
N GLU A 107 22.64 28.72 -32.24
CA GLU A 107 22.89 27.78 -33.32
C GLU A 107 23.88 26.73 -32.82
N VAL A 108 23.41 25.50 -32.65
CA VAL A 108 24.18 24.39 -32.08
C VAL A 108 24.67 23.49 -33.21
N THR A 109 25.99 23.36 -33.31
CA THR A 109 26.64 22.36 -34.16
C THR A 109 26.87 21.10 -33.35
N GLU A 110 26.58 19.94 -33.93
CA GLU A 110 26.80 18.66 -33.25
C GLU A 110 28.30 18.35 -33.17
N THR A 111 28.77 18.04 -31.96
CA THR A 111 30.19 17.74 -31.68
C THR A 111 30.45 16.25 -31.47
N GLY A 112 29.42 15.39 -31.57
CA GLY A 112 29.52 13.95 -31.30
C GLY A 112 29.52 13.56 -29.82
N GLU A 113 29.47 14.52 -28.91
CA GLU A 113 29.50 14.33 -27.45
C GLU A 113 28.45 15.19 -26.75
N VAL A 114 28.01 14.75 -25.56
CA VAL A 114 27.05 15.46 -24.70
C VAL A 114 27.54 15.50 -23.26
N GLY A 115 27.33 16.63 -22.59
CA GLY A 115 27.59 16.79 -21.16
C GLY A 115 26.45 16.26 -20.31
N LEU A 116 26.72 15.31 -19.42
CA LEU A 116 25.74 14.75 -18.49
C LEU A 116 26.10 15.11 -17.04
N TRP A 117 25.11 15.60 -16.30
CA TRP A 117 25.24 15.83 -14.86
C TRP A 117 25.00 14.53 -14.09
N LEU A 118 26.01 14.07 -13.34
CA LEU A 118 25.94 12.82 -12.59
C LEU A 118 25.55 13.03 -11.12
N GLY A 119 25.47 14.28 -10.67
CA GLY A 119 25.26 14.65 -9.28
C GLY A 119 26.58 14.96 -8.56
N ALA A 120 26.49 15.30 -7.27
CA ALA A 120 27.66 15.64 -6.44
C ALA A 120 28.60 16.71 -7.04
N ASN A 121 28.03 17.67 -7.78
CA ASN A 121 28.78 18.72 -8.51
C ASN A 121 29.70 18.20 -9.63
N ILE A 122 29.37 17.05 -10.22
CA ILE A 122 30.16 16.41 -11.27
C ILE A 122 29.36 16.35 -12.57
N MET A 123 29.96 16.88 -13.64
CA MET A 123 29.52 16.77 -15.02
C MET A 123 30.61 16.07 -15.83
N LEU A 124 30.24 15.11 -16.68
CA LEU A 124 31.17 14.44 -17.59
C LEU A 124 30.65 14.51 -19.03
N MET A 125 31.58 14.64 -19.98
CA MET A 125 31.29 14.53 -21.41
C MET A 125 31.29 13.06 -21.80
N TYR A 126 30.28 12.65 -22.56
CA TYR A 126 30.15 11.31 -23.10
C TYR A 126 29.94 11.37 -24.62
N PRO A 127 30.55 10.47 -25.40
CA PRO A 127 30.12 10.23 -26.77
C PRO A 127 28.62 9.92 -26.81
N LEU A 128 27.93 10.38 -27.86
CA LEU A 128 26.47 10.24 -27.97
C LEU A 128 25.99 8.79 -27.80
N GLN A 129 26.74 7.83 -28.35
CA GLN A 129 26.42 6.41 -28.23
C GLN A 129 26.49 5.93 -26.78
N GLU A 130 27.56 6.25 -26.05
CA GLU A 130 27.73 5.89 -24.64
C GLU A 130 26.68 6.57 -23.76
N ALA A 131 26.35 7.83 -24.05
CA ALA A 131 25.30 8.56 -23.36
C ALA A 131 23.93 7.89 -23.52
N ILE A 132 23.59 7.43 -24.73
CA ILE A 132 22.34 6.71 -25.02
C ILE A 132 22.30 5.40 -24.24
N GLU A 133 23.37 4.62 -24.23
CA GLU A 133 23.46 3.36 -23.49
C GLU A 133 23.31 3.60 -21.99
N LEU A 134 24.02 4.58 -21.44
CA LEU A 134 23.95 4.97 -20.03
C LEU A 134 22.53 5.39 -19.63
N LEU A 135 21.92 6.30 -20.40
CA LEU A 135 20.56 6.80 -20.13
C LEU A 135 19.51 5.70 -20.29
N THR A 136 19.66 4.82 -21.28
CA THR A 136 18.77 3.67 -21.49
C THR A 136 18.83 2.69 -20.32
N ASN A 137 20.04 2.36 -19.84
CA ASN A 137 20.22 1.47 -18.69
C ASN A 137 19.65 2.09 -17.41
N LYS A 138 19.87 3.39 -17.18
CA LYS A 138 19.29 4.12 -16.04
C LYS A 138 17.75 4.15 -16.12
N LEU A 139 17.19 4.42 -17.30
CA LEU A 139 15.75 4.46 -17.52
C LEU A 139 15.10 3.09 -17.27
N SER A 140 15.70 2.03 -17.81
CA SER A 140 15.25 0.64 -17.58
C SER A 140 15.25 0.30 -16.09
N THR A 141 16.33 0.65 -15.37
CA THR A 141 16.43 0.42 -13.92
C THR A 141 15.37 1.23 -13.15
N ALA A 142 15.11 2.48 -13.53
CA ALA A 142 14.09 3.31 -12.90
C ALA A 142 12.68 2.76 -13.13
N LYS A 143 12.37 2.30 -14.35
CA LYS A 143 11.08 1.66 -14.68
C LYS A 143 10.88 0.36 -13.91
N LYS A 144 11.88 -0.52 -13.89
CA LYS A 144 11.84 -1.76 -13.11
C LYS A 144 11.64 -1.47 -11.62
N SER A 145 12.39 -0.51 -11.06
CA SER A 145 12.20 -0.10 -9.67
C SER A 145 10.80 0.49 -9.42
N HIS A 146 10.16 1.10 -10.42
CA HIS A 146 8.80 1.60 -10.28
C HIS A 146 7.80 0.44 -10.21
N GLU A 147 7.92 -0.53 -11.11
CA GLU A 147 7.08 -1.75 -11.14
C GLU A 147 7.19 -2.52 -9.82
N GLU A 148 8.41 -2.83 -9.38
CA GLU A 148 8.66 -3.52 -8.09
C GLU A 148 8.03 -2.75 -6.91
N THR A 149 8.11 -1.41 -6.91
CA THR A 149 7.50 -0.59 -5.85
C THR A 149 5.97 -0.68 -5.87
N VAL A 150 5.35 -0.82 -7.04
CA VAL A 150 3.88 -0.97 -7.16
C VAL A 150 3.44 -2.32 -6.63
N GLU A 151 4.15 -3.40 -6.98
CA GLU A 151 3.89 -4.74 -6.45
C GLU A 151 4.03 -4.79 -4.93
N ASP A 152 5.09 -4.20 -4.37
CA ASP A 152 5.28 -4.14 -2.91
C ASP A 152 4.17 -3.34 -2.21
N LEU A 153 3.67 -2.26 -2.83
CA LEU A 153 2.56 -1.48 -2.30
C LEU A 153 1.25 -2.28 -2.28
N GLU A 154 1.01 -3.09 -3.30
CA GLU A 154 -0.15 -3.99 -3.34
C GLU A 154 -0.04 -5.06 -2.25
N PHE A 155 1.13 -5.70 -2.13
CA PHE A 155 1.40 -6.66 -1.06
C PHE A 155 1.17 -6.08 0.34
N LEU A 156 1.65 -4.85 0.60
CA LEU A 156 1.45 -4.18 1.89
C LEU A 156 -0.02 -3.89 2.19
N ARG A 157 -0.81 -3.51 1.19
CA ARG A 157 -2.26 -3.28 1.37
C ARG A 157 -2.97 -4.57 1.79
N GLU A 158 -2.59 -5.69 1.19
CA GLU A 158 -3.11 -7.00 1.59
C GLU A 158 -2.71 -7.34 3.04
N GLN A 159 -1.43 -7.11 3.41
CA GLN A 159 -0.96 -7.40 4.77
C GLN A 159 -1.67 -6.56 5.83
N ILE A 160 -1.88 -5.26 5.54
CA ILE A 160 -2.64 -4.37 6.41
C ILE A 160 -4.07 -4.89 6.57
N THR A 161 -4.72 -5.27 5.48
CA THR A 161 -6.09 -5.81 5.51
C THR A 161 -6.18 -7.08 6.36
N VAL A 162 -5.23 -8.02 6.22
CA VAL A 162 -5.16 -9.24 7.04
C VAL A 162 -5.01 -8.90 8.52
N MET A 163 -4.13 -7.94 8.86
CA MET A 163 -3.95 -7.51 10.24
C MET A 163 -5.18 -6.84 10.83
N GLU A 164 -5.87 -5.99 10.06
CA GLU A 164 -7.11 -5.33 10.48
C GLU A 164 -8.23 -6.36 10.73
N VAL A 165 -8.34 -7.39 9.87
CA VAL A 165 -9.28 -8.51 10.08
C VAL A 165 -8.91 -9.30 11.34
N ASN A 166 -7.64 -9.64 11.55
CA ASN A 166 -7.19 -10.35 12.75
C ASN A 166 -7.50 -9.57 14.02
N PHE A 167 -7.25 -8.26 14.02
CA PHE A 167 -7.57 -7.36 15.12
C PHE A 167 -9.07 -7.36 15.43
N ALA A 168 -9.93 -7.22 14.41
CA ALA A 168 -11.37 -7.26 14.58
C ALA A 168 -11.86 -8.62 15.13
N ARG A 169 -11.28 -9.73 14.67
CA ARG A 169 -11.63 -11.08 15.14
C ARG A 169 -11.27 -11.27 16.62
N VAL A 170 -10.08 -10.85 17.03
CA VAL A 170 -9.65 -10.90 18.44
C VAL A 170 -10.52 -10.00 19.31
N HIS A 171 -10.83 -8.79 18.85
CA HIS A 171 -11.72 -7.87 19.56
C HIS A 171 -13.13 -8.46 19.74
N ASN A 172 -13.72 -9.01 18.67
CA ASN A 172 -15.05 -9.61 18.72
C ASN A 172 -15.10 -10.83 19.65
N TRP A 173 -14.05 -11.65 19.65
CA TRP A 173 -13.90 -12.75 20.58
C TRP A 173 -13.80 -12.28 22.03
N ASP A 174 -13.02 -11.22 22.33
CA ASP A 174 -12.93 -10.65 23.68
C ASP A 174 -14.29 -10.12 24.16
N VAL A 175 -15.01 -9.39 23.30
CA VAL A 175 -16.35 -8.87 23.62
C VAL A 175 -17.30 -10.02 23.94
N LYS A 176 -17.30 -11.09 23.14
CA LYS A 176 -18.12 -12.29 23.39
C LYS A 176 -17.76 -12.92 24.73
N ARG A 177 -16.46 -13.12 25.01
CA ARG A 177 -15.95 -13.68 26.28
C ARG A 177 -16.36 -12.84 27.49
N ARG A 178 -16.28 -11.51 27.41
CA ARG A 178 -16.66 -10.60 28.50
C ARG A 178 -18.18 -10.56 28.73
N ARG A 179 -18.99 -10.68 27.68
CA ARG A 179 -20.45 -10.83 27.79
C ARG A 179 -20.81 -12.13 28.50
N GLU A 180 -20.19 -13.25 28.10
CA GLU A 180 -20.41 -14.57 28.73
C GLU A 180 -19.98 -14.61 30.20
N LYS A 181 -18.89 -13.92 30.57
CA LYS A 181 -18.46 -13.79 31.97
C LYS A 181 -19.27 -12.75 32.78
N GLY A 182 -20.27 -12.09 32.19
CA GLY A 182 -21.09 -11.06 32.86
C GLY A 182 -20.36 -9.75 33.19
N LEU A 183 -19.17 -9.52 32.62
CA LEU A 183 -18.37 -8.30 32.85
C LEU A 183 -18.84 -7.09 32.02
N ILE A 184 -19.77 -7.26 31.08
CA ILE A 184 -20.39 -6.17 30.32
C ILE A 184 -21.81 -5.99 30.85
N GLY A 185 -21.96 -5.17 31.89
CA GLY A 185 -23.26 -4.73 32.41
C GLY A 185 -23.89 -3.66 31.52
N GLN A 186 -25.12 -3.92 31.08
CA GLN A 186 -26.15 -3.01 30.52
C GLN A 186 -25.71 -1.60 30.03
N GLN A 187 -25.50 -1.47 28.73
CA GLN A 187 -25.80 -0.23 27.98
C GLN A 187 -26.41 -0.61 26.60
N SER A 188 -27.55 -1.28 26.60
CA SER A 188 -28.42 -1.40 25.41
C SER A 188 -29.75 -1.99 25.86
N GLY A 189 -30.69 -1.12 26.24
CA GLY A 189 -32.01 -1.55 26.68
C GLY A 189 -32.86 -0.47 27.35
N LEU A 190 -32.87 0.76 26.83
CA LEU A 190 -33.91 1.73 27.17
C LEU A 190 -34.52 2.31 25.90
N LEU A 191 -35.44 1.55 25.30
CA LEU A 191 -36.57 2.10 24.58
C LEU A 191 -37.80 1.32 25.10
N PRO A 192 -38.72 1.95 25.85
CA PRO A 192 -39.93 1.27 26.28
C PRO A 192 -40.81 1.02 25.06
N SER A 193 -41.02 -0.24 24.69
CA SER A 193 -42.09 -0.62 23.78
C SER A 193 -43.42 -0.38 24.50
N GLN A 194 -44.06 0.76 24.22
CA GLN A 194 -45.47 0.94 24.53
C GLN A 194 -46.25 -0.06 23.67
N ARG A 195 -46.71 -1.15 24.27
CA ARG A 195 -47.80 -1.95 23.69
C ARG A 195 -49.05 -1.07 23.74
N LYS A 196 -49.38 -0.51 22.58
CA LYS A 196 -50.69 0.07 22.31
C LYS A 196 -51.69 -1.09 22.36
N GLN A 197 -52.54 -1.06 23.37
CA GLN A 197 -53.66 -1.97 23.52
C GLN A 197 -54.83 -1.30 22.80
N ASP A 198 -55.00 -1.61 21.52
CA ASP A 198 -56.19 -1.26 20.75
C ASP A 198 -56.77 -2.59 20.22
N ASN A 199 -57.97 -2.89 20.72
CA ASN A 199 -59.07 -3.78 20.30
C ASN A 199 -58.85 -4.81 19.17
N ASP A 200 -59.42 -6.00 19.36
CA ASP A 200 -60.61 -6.41 18.59
C ASP A 200 -61.24 -7.67 19.22
N ASP A 201 -62.52 -7.53 19.53
CA ASP A 201 -63.64 -8.48 19.42
C ASP A 201 -63.35 -9.99 19.48
N ASP A 202 -63.94 -10.65 20.48
CA ASP A 202 -64.47 -12.00 20.26
C ASP A 202 -65.76 -12.18 21.06
N ASP A 203 -66.84 -12.36 20.29
CA ASP A 203 -68.19 -12.71 20.72
C ASP A 203 -68.16 -13.95 21.63
N SER A 204 -68.89 -13.87 22.73
CA SER A 204 -69.39 -15.06 23.42
C SER A 204 -70.89 -14.91 23.62
N ASP A 205 -71.62 -15.39 22.61
CA ASP A 205 -72.93 -15.99 22.80
C ASP A 205 -72.78 -17.19 23.76
N ASP A 206 -73.57 -17.19 24.83
CA ASP A 206 -74.33 -18.37 25.29
C ASP A 206 -75.08 -18.03 26.60
N ASP A 207 -76.37 -17.79 26.43
CA ASP A 207 -77.49 -18.46 27.09
C ASP A 207 -77.63 -18.54 28.63
N ASP A 208 -78.88 -18.22 29.01
CA ASP A 208 -79.69 -18.71 30.11
C ASP A 208 -79.48 -18.16 31.54
N ARG A 209 -80.50 -17.39 31.99
CA ARG A 209 -81.47 -17.87 33.01
C ARG A 209 -82.59 -16.86 33.31
N ASP A 210 -83.82 -17.38 33.16
CA ASP A 210 -85.10 -17.09 33.84
C ASP A 210 -85.51 -15.64 34.20
#